data_AF-A0A017T7E8-F1
#
_entry.id   AF-A0A017T7E8-F1
#
_cell.length_a   1.000
_cell.length_b   1.000
_cell.length_c   1.000
_cell.angle_alpha   90.00
_cell.angle_beta   90.00
_cell.angle_gamma   90.00
#
_symmetry.space_group_name_H-M   'P 1'
#
loop_
_entity.id
_entity.type
_entity.pdbx_description
1 polymer ?
#
loop_
_entity_poly.entity_id
_entity_poly.type
_entity_poly.pdbx_seq_one_letter_code
_entity_poly.pdbx_strand_id
1 'polypeptide(L)'
;MSGYREEREALRARAEGLEQELGHVRSELAQTQETLRQTQQSTPWERLEQLERDLATAQRALHDLKGQMASTARPPPRSSGPAIAAAVVGLVLVGAASSMIFVARRASPPPPPVVHTAPPPTYHEQPTHQQPSTGVVPHGTTPAPAPERITATWKGALVSQSGLGVRPGAACAVEATLVRNHGETEHSVDTLGVQCGGVSVYRSTDELNGISMNRSGVREESGASGKAYLVVYDDTGDRTGARAQISLSSAAGEAHVWRATVPNLDVRIRLDHLSSKVATAPAPLSDQE
;
A
#
# COMPACT_ATOMS: atom_id res chain seq x y z
N MET A 1 -53.32 25.85 13.86
CA MET A 1 -53.42 24.42 13.45
C MET A 1 -52.78 24.13 12.08
N SER A 2 -52.33 25.11 11.29
CA SER A 2 -51.66 24.86 9.99
C SER A 2 -50.25 24.28 10.13
N GLY A 3 -49.44 24.73 11.09
CA GLY A 3 -48.04 24.30 11.25
C GLY A 3 -47.84 22.80 11.45
N TYR A 4 -48.74 22.11 12.17
CA TYR A 4 -48.65 20.66 12.36
C TYR A 4 -48.87 19.85 11.07
N ARG A 5 -49.57 20.40 10.08
CA ARG A 5 -49.74 19.73 8.77
C ARG A 5 -48.49 19.88 7.93
N GLU A 6 -47.93 21.09 7.85
CA GLU A 6 -46.69 21.37 7.12
C GLU A 6 -45.51 20.58 7.69
N GLU A 7 -45.37 20.50 9.01
CA GLU A 7 -44.29 19.74 9.66
C GLU A 7 -44.42 18.23 9.39
N ARG A 8 -45.65 17.70 9.36
CA ARG A 8 -45.91 16.29 9.06
C ARG A 8 -45.66 15.95 7.58
N GLU A 9 -45.93 16.88 6.68
CA GLU A 9 -45.60 16.76 5.25
C GLU A 9 -44.08 16.83 5.03
N ALA A 10 -43.38 17.74 5.70
CA ALA A 10 -41.92 17.84 5.65
C ALA A 10 -41.23 16.56 6.17
N LEU A 11 -41.75 15.96 7.24
CA LEU A 11 -41.23 14.69 7.77
C LEU A 11 -41.47 13.52 6.82
N ARG A 12 -42.61 13.46 6.13
CA ARG A 12 -42.86 12.44 5.10
C ARG A 12 -41.91 12.57 3.93
N ALA A 13 -41.73 13.79 3.41
CA ALA A 13 -40.80 14.03 2.30
C ALA A 13 -39.35 13.63 2.68
N ARG A 14 -38.93 13.87 3.92
CA ARG A 14 -37.60 13.42 4.40
C ARG A 14 -37.51 11.90 4.53
N ALA A 15 -38.55 11.24 5.03
CA ALA A 15 -38.57 9.79 5.14
C ALA A 15 -38.48 9.12 3.75
N GLU A 16 -39.26 9.61 2.77
CA GLU A 16 -39.21 9.14 1.39
C GLU A 16 -37.83 9.37 0.75
N GLY A 17 -37.19 10.51 1.03
CA GLY A 17 -35.84 10.81 0.57
C GLY A 17 -34.79 9.83 1.12
N LEU A 18 -34.85 9.53 2.42
CA LEU A 18 -33.93 8.58 3.06
C LEU A 18 -34.15 7.14 2.55
N GLU A 19 -35.39 6.75 2.27
CA GLU A 19 -35.69 5.44 1.68
C GLU A 19 -35.13 5.31 0.26
N GLN A 20 -35.21 6.36 -0.56
CA GLN A 20 -34.59 6.40 -1.88
C GLN A 20 -33.06 6.31 -1.80
N GLU A 21 -32.45 7.04 -0.87
CA GLU A 21 -31.00 7.02 -0.67
C GLU A 21 -30.49 5.65 -0.20
N LEU A 22 -31.20 5.00 0.75
CA LEU A 22 -30.90 3.63 1.16
C LEU A 22 -31.06 2.63 0.01
N GLY A 23 -32.06 2.82 -0.85
CA GLY A 23 -32.24 2.03 -2.07
C GLY A 23 -31.05 2.17 -3.02
N HIS A 24 -30.60 3.41 -3.24
CA HIS A 24 -29.45 3.71 -4.09
C HIS A 24 -28.16 3.08 -3.57
N VAL A 25 -27.82 3.29 -2.29
CA VAL A 25 -26.60 2.73 -1.68
C VAL A 25 -26.61 1.19 -1.72
N ARG A 26 -27.76 0.56 -1.46
CA ARG A 26 -27.88 -0.90 -1.58
C ARG A 26 -27.64 -1.40 -3.01
N SER A 27 -28.14 -0.65 -4.01
CA SER A 27 -27.91 -1.00 -5.41
C SER A 27 -26.43 -0.87 -5.82
N GLU A 28 -25.73 0.17 -5.37
CA GLU A 28 -24.30 0.33 -5.62
C GLU A 28 -23.46 -0.75 -4.94
N LEU A 29 -23.83 -1.12 -3.70
CA LEU A 29 -23.11 -2.17 -2.96
C LEU A 29 -23.28 -3.53 -3.63
N ALA A 30 -24.49 -3.86 -4.10
CA ALA A 30 -24.75 -5.07 -4.88
C ALA A 30 -23.98 -5.08 -6.20
N GLN A 31 -23.93 -3.96 -6.92
CA GLN A 31 -23.18 -3.83 -8.17
C GLN A 31 -21.66 -4.00 -7.95
N THR A 32 -21.14 -3.43 -6.87
CA THR A 32 -19.72 -3.54 -6.49
C THR A 32 -19.38 -4.98 -6.11
N GLN A 33 -20.23 -5.66 -5.35
CA GLN A 33 -20.06 -7.07 -5.02
C GLN A 33 -20.07 -7.97 -6.25
N GLU A 34 -20.98 -7.74 -7.21
CA GLU A 34 -21.01 -8.53 -8.44
C GLU A 34 -19.76 -8.26 -9.30
N THR A 35 -19.28 -7.01 -9.37
CA THR A 35 -18.04 -6.68 -10.07
C THR A 35 -16.83 -7.37 -9.46
N LEU A 36 -16.74 -7.42 -8.12
CA LEU A 36 -15.70 -8.17 -7.42
C LEU A 36 -15.80 -9.66 -7.69
N ARG A 37 -17.01 -10.22 -7.66
CA ARG A 37 -17.26 -11.64 -7.96
C ARG A 37 -16.87 -11.99 -9.39
N GLN A 38 -17.23 -11.15 -10.36
CA GLN A 38 -16.81 -11.29 -11.75
C GLN A 38 -15.30 -11.18 -11.90
N THR A 39 -14.65 -10.27 -11.19
CA THR A 39 -13.18 -10.12 -11.22
C THR A 39 -12.47 -11.32 -10.59
N GLN A 40 -13.05 -11.93 -9.56
CA GLN A 40 -12.54 -13.16 -8.96
C GLN A 40 -12.79 -14.40 -9.83
N GLN A 41 -13.89 -14.42 -10.59
CA GLN A 41 -14.26 -15.53 -11.47
C GLN A 41 -13.61 -15.47 -12.84
N SER A 42 -13.24 -14.27 -13.34
CA SER A 42 -12.38 -14.15 -14.51
C SER A 42 -11.05 -14.79 -14.17
N THR A 43 -10.82 -15.98 -14.71
CA THR A 43 -9.64 -16.77 -14.37
C THR A 43 -8.37 -15.96 -14.68
N PRO A 44 -7.32 -16.05 -13.84
CA PRO A 44 -6.06 -15.35 -14.10
C PRO A 44 -5.46 -15.69 -15.48
N TRP A 45 -5.86 -16.82 -16.08
CA TRP A 45 -5.47 -17.23 -17.43
C TRP A 45 -6.11 -16.38 -18.55
N GLU A 46 -7.41 -16.05 -18.48
CA GLU A 46 -8.07 -15.20 -19.48
C GLU A 46 -7.46 -13.79 -19.51
N ARG A 47 -7.09 -13.24 -18.35
CA ARG A 47 -6.35 -11.97 -18.27
C ARG A 47 -4.97 -12.05 -18.91
N LEU A 48 -4.26 -13.17 -18.73
CA LEU A 48 -2.95 -13.41 -19.35
C LEU A 48 -3.08 -13.48 -20.87
N GLU A 49 -4.04 -14.24 -21.39
CA GLU A 49 -4.29 -14.32 -22.84
C GLU A 49 -4.73 -12.98 -23.45
N GLN A 50 -5.47 -12.17 -22.69
CA GLN A 50 -5.83 -10.81 -23.11
C GLN A 50 -4.59 -9.93 -23.19
N LEU A 51 -3.72 -9.95 -22.17
CA LEU A 51 -2.48 -9.18 -22.13
C LEU A 51 -1.49 -9.61 -23.21
N GLU A 52 -1.38 -10.90 -23.52
CA GLU A 52 -0.55 -11.42 -24.60
C GLU A 52 -1.03 -10.95 -25.97
N ARG A 53 -2.35 -10.95 -26.20
CA ARG A 53 -2.95 -10.40 -27.43
C ARG A 53 -2.72 -8.90 -27.57
N ASP A 54 -2.81 -8.16 -26.47
CA ASP A 54 -2.56 -6.73 -26.46
C ASP A 54 -1.10 -6.41 -26.77
N LEU A 55 -0.15 -7.15 -26.18
CA LEU A 55 1.28 -7.03 -26.48
C LEU A 55 1.59 -7.34 -27.94
N ALA A 56 1.04 -8.43 -28.48
CA ALA A 56 1.21 -8.81 -29.88
C ALA A 56 0.63 -7.76 -30.85
N THR A 57 -0.43 -7.06 -30.44
CA THR A 57 -1.03 -5.96 -31.22
C THR A 57 -0.16 -4.70 -31.17
N ALA A 58 0.34 -4.34 -29.99
CA ALA A 58 1.25 -3.21 -29.82
C ALA A 58 2.57 -3.40 -30.59
N GLN A 59 3.14 -4.60 -30.58
CA GLN A 59 4.35 -4.93 -31.33
C GLN A 59 4.16 -4.79 -32.84
N ARG A 60 3.02 -5.24 -33.37
CA ARG A 60 2.68 -5.06 -34.81
C ARG A 60 2.57 -3.58 -35.18
N ALA A 61 1.87 -2.80 -34.36
CA ALA A 61 1.75 -1.36 -34.59
C ALA A 61 3.11 -0.64 -34.61
N LEU A 62 4.02 -1.00 -33.70
CA LEU A 62 5.40 -0.48 -33.72
C LEU A 62 6.17 -0.90 -34.97
N HIS A 63 5.98 -2.13 -35.44
CA HIS A 63 6.64 -2.59 -36.65
C HIS A 63 6.15 -1.85 -37.90
N ASP A 64 4.85 -1.58 -37.99
CA ASP A 64 4.25 -0.82 -39.10
C ASP A 64 4.75 0.62 -39.11
N LEU A 65 4.79 1.28 -37.95
CA LEU A 65 5.36 2.62 -37.81
C LEU A 65 6.83 2.67 -38.24
N LYS A 66 7.62 1.64 -37.88
CA LYS A 66 9.02 1.54 -38.31
C LYS A 66 9.15 1.36 -39.83
N GLY A 67 8.25 0.60 -40.45
CA GLY A 67 8.18 0.46 -41.90
C GLY A 67 7.87 1.78 -42.62
N GLN A 68 6.94 2.57 -42.08
CA GLN A 68 6.58 3.88 -42.61
C GLN A 68 7.71 4.91 -42.47
N MET A 69 8.49 4.86 -41.39
CA MET A 69 9.67 5.71 -41.23
C MET A 69 10.80 5.32 -42.21
N ALA A 70 10.95 4.03 -42.50
CA ALA A 70 11.95 3.56 -43.47
C ALA A 70 11.59 3.96 -44.91
N SER A 71 10.31 4.00 -45.27
CA SER A 71 9.87 4.42 -46.62
C SER A 71 9.90 5.93 -46.84
N THR A 72 9.90 6.72 -45.76
CA THR A 72 10.08 8.19 -45.82
C THR A 72 11.55 8.62 -45.76
N ALA A 73 12.48 7.70 -45.48
CA ALA A 73 13.91 7.96 -45.60
C ALA A 73 14.30 8.04 -47.09
N ARG A 74 14.36 9.27 -47.62
CA ARG A 74 14.77 9.59 -48.99
C ARG A 74 16.11 8.92 -49.32
N PRO A 75 16.22 8.14 -50.41
CA PRO A 75 17.49 7.54 -50.80
C PRO A 75 18.53 8.64 -51.06
N PRO A 76 19.80 8.46 -50.64
CA PRO A 76 20.83 9.45 -50.89
C PRO A 76 20.96 9.68 -52.40
N PRO A 77 21.11 10.94 -52.85
CA PRO A 77 21.25 11.23 -54.27
C PRO A 77 22.49 10.50 -54.81
N ARG A 78 22.29 9.63 -55.81
CA ARG A 78 23.37 9.03 -56.57
C ARG A 78 24.03 10.10 -57.44
N SER A 79 25.07 10.75 -56.92
CA SER A 79 25.97 11.56 -57.73
C SER A 79 27.09 10.70 -58.30
N SER A 80 27.06 10.47 -59.61
CA SER A 80 28.20 9.98 -60.37
C SER A 80 29.25 11.09 -60.48
N GLY A 81 30.31 11.00 -59.67
CA GLY A 81 31.51 11.84 -59.78
C GLY A 81 32.44 11.65 -58.57
N PRO A 82 33.77 11.55 -58.77
CA PRO A 82 34.71 11.32 -57.68
C PRO A 82 35.09 12.65 -57.02
N ALA A 83 34.55 12.95 -55.85
CA ALA A 83 35.06 14.04 -55.03
C ALA A 83 34.80 13.81 -53.53
N ILE A 84 35.88 13.42 -52.86
CA ILE A 84 36.37 13.93 -51.57
C ILE A 84 35.38 13.95 -50.39
N ALA A 85 35.70 13.12 -49.41
CA ALA A 85 35.16 13.11 -48.07
C ALA A 85 35.19 14.50 -47.41
N ALA A 86 34.06 14.90 -46.84
CA ALA A 86 34.01 15.89 -45.77
C ALA A 86 32.88 15.52 -44.82
N ALA A 87 33.26 15.21 -43.57
CA ALA A 87 32.35 15.11 -42.45
C ALA A 87 31.74 16.48 -42.13
N VAL A 88 30.44 16.53 -41.84
CA VAL A 88 29.85 17.66 -41.11
C VAL A 88 28.87 17.11 -40.07
N VAL A 89 29.25 17.39 -38.83
CA VAL A 89 28.46 17.27 -37.59
C VAL A 89 27.37 18.34 -37.58
N GLY A 90 26.17 17.96 -37.13
CA GLY A 90 25.26 18.85 -36.40
C GLY A 90 24.26 19.66 -37.22
N LEU A 91 22.97 19.33 -37.09
CA LEU A 91 21.93 20.35 -37.05
C LEU A 91 20.79 19.94 -36.11
N VAL A 92 20.66 20.72 -35.04
CA VAL A 92 19.50 20.86 -34.17
C VAL A 92 18.55 21.84 -34.86
N LEU A 93 17.23 21.52 -34.91
CA LEU A 93 16.09 22.41 -34.60
C LEU A 93 14.81 22.06 -35.40
N VAL A 94 13.77 21.74 -34.63
CA VAL A 94 12.40 22.31 -34.67
C VAL A 94 11.51 22.09 -35.91
N GLY A 95 10.35 21.48 -35.66
CA GLY A 95 9.08 22.09 -36.05
C GLY A 95 8.04 21.21 -36.74
N ALA A 96 6.90 21.06 -36.06
CA ALA A 96 5.55 20.86 -36.60
C ALA A 96 5.14 19.47 -37.15
N ALA A 97 4.57 18.66 -36.25
CA ALA A 97 3.37 17.90 -36.57
C ALA A 97 2.52 17.73 -35.29
N SER A 98 1.67 18.74 -35.07
CA SER A 98 0.63 18.74 -34.05
C SER A 98 -0.42 17.68 -34.38
N SER A 99 -0.28 16.46 -33.86
CA SER A 99 -1.42 15.55 -33.71
C SER A 99 -2.08 15.84 -32.37
N MET A 100 -3.20 16.56 -32.41
CA MET A 100 -4.10 16.72 -31.27
C MET A 100 -4.49 15.34 -30.74
N ILE A 101 -3.88 14.91 -29.65
CA ILE A 101 -4.45 13.87 -28.80
C ILE A 101 -5.57 14.57 -28.03
N PHE A 102 -6.81 14.37 -28.49
CA PHE A 102 -8.00 14.57 -27.66
C PHE A 102 -7.94 13.54 -26.52
N VAL A 103 -7.19 13.87 -25.47
CA VAL A 103 -7.43 13.29 -24.16
C VAL A 103 -8.78 13.84 -23.74
N ALA A 104 -9.82 13.02 -23.88
CA ALA A 104 -11.07 13.25 -23.17
C ALA A 104 -10.73 13.18 -21.67
N ARG A 105 -10.41 14.35 -21.09
CA ARG A 105 -10.49 14.58 -19.66
C ARG A 105 -11.93 14.27 -19.30
N ARG A 106 -12.19 13.08 -18.76
CA ARG A 106 -13.36 12.88 -17.92
C ARG A 106 -13.20 13.90 -16.80
N ALA A 107 -14.05 14.92 -16.84
CA ALA A 107 -14.20 15.84 -15.74
C ALA A 107 -14.46 14.99 -14.49
N SER A 108 -13.57 15.10 -13.51
CA SER A 108 -13.91 14.70 -12.16
C SER A 108 -15.22 15.41 -11.80
N PRO A 109 -16.21 14.71 -11.22
CA PRO A 109 -17.39 15.38 -10.70
C PRO A 109 -16.94 16.51 -9.76
N PRO A 110 -17.66 17.65 -9.76
CA PRO A 110 -17.35 18.72 -8.81
C PRO A 110 -17.33 18.12 -7.40
N PRO A 111 -16.39 18.56 -6.52
CA PRO A 111 -16.45 18.18 -5.12
C PRO A 111 -17.86 18.49 -4.59
N PRO A 112 -18.46 17.61 -3.77
CA PRO A 112 -19.73 17.93 -3.15
C PRO A 112 -19.62 19.28 -2.46
N PRO A 113 -20.70 20.10 -2.45
CA PRO A 113 -20.69 21.36 -1.74
C PRO A 113 -20.22 21.08 -0.31
N VAL A 114 -19.20 21.83 0.12
CA VAL A 114 -18.76 21.86 1.51
C VAL A 114 -19.98 22.28 2.30
N VAL A 115 -20.64 21.32 2.94
CA VAL A 115 -21.63 21.60 3.97
C VAL A 115 -20.82 22.31 5.04
N HIS A 116 -21.02 23.62 5.18
CA HIS A 116 -20.58 24.35 6.35
C HIS A 116 -21.24 23.69 7.55
N THR A 117 -20.52 22.78 8.18
CA THR A 117 -20.85 22.27 9.49
C THR A 117 -20.94 23.49 10.39
N ALA A 118 -22.11 23.68 11.00
CA ALA A 118 -22.34 24.72 11.99
C ALA A 118 -21.19 24.71 13.02
N PRO A 119 -20.79 25.87 13.55
CA PRO A 119 -19.81 25.94 14.61
C PRO A 119 -20.22 24.99 15.75
N PRO A 120 -19.27 24.28 16.38
CA PRO A 120 -19.58 23.43 17.52
C PRO A 120 -20.31 24.26 18.58
N PRO A 121 -21.31 23.68 19.29
CA PRO A 121 -21.96 24.38 20.36
C PRO A 121 -20.90 24.84 21.38
N THR A 122 -20.90 26.14 21.67
CA THR A 122 -20.16 26.70 22.79
C THR A 122 -20.66 26.00 24.04
N TYR A 123 -19.89 25.06 24.58
CA TYR A 123 -20.16 24.48 25.88
C TYR A 123 -20.05 25.60 26.90
N HIS A 124 -21.19 25.99 27.49
CA HIS A 124 -21.18 26.82 28.68
C HIS A 124 -20.41 26.07 29.77
N GLU A 125 -19.31 26.66 30.21
CA GLU A 125 -18.52 26.25 31.36
C GLU A 125 -19.44 26.21 32.58
N GLN A 126 -19.85 25.00 32.98
CA GLN A 126 -20.66 24.80 34.16
C GLN A 126 -19.70 24.84 35.37
N PRO A 127 -19.87 25.74 36.35
CA PRO A 127 -19.00 25.81 37.51
C PRO A 127 -19.11 24.49 38.30
N THR A 128 -18.06 23.68 38.24
CA THR A 128 -17.92 22.50 39.09
C THR A 128 -17.72 22.98 40.52
N HIS A 129 -18.78 22.91 41.32
CA HIS A 129 -18.68 22.91 42.77
C HIS A 129 -17.76 21.76 43.18
N GLN A 130 -16.54 22.08 43.60
CA GLN A 130 -15.65 21.15 44.30
C GLN A 130 -16.29 20.78 45.64
N GLN A 131 -16.88 19.60 45.69
CA GLN A 131 -17.22 18.94 46.94
C GLN A 131 -15.94 18.27 47.47
N PRO A 132 -15.51 18.52 48.72
CA PRO A 132 -14.36 17.83 49.30
C PRO A 132 -14.72 16.35 49.51
N SER A 133 -14.21 15.48 48.65
CA SER A 133 -14.27 14.03 48.84
C SER A 133 -13.32 13.65 49.97
N THR A 134 -13.92 13.27 51.10
CA THR A 134 -13.28 12.57 52.21
C THR A 134 -12.55 11.33 51.71
N GLY A 135 -11.34 11.12 52.24
CA GLY A 135 -10.35 10.18 51.75
C GLY A 135 -10.82 8.75 51.55
N VAL A 136 -10.60 8.24 50.35
CA VAL A 136 -10.53 6.81 50.07
C VAL A 136 -9.06 6.43 50.11
N VAL A 137 -8.75 5.49 51.01
CA VAL A 137 -7.44 4.88 51.21
C VAL A 137 -6.94 4.26 49.89
N PRO A 138 -5.67 4.47 49.47
CA PRO A 138 -5.14 3.88 48.25
C PRO A 138 -5.08 2.36 48.41
N HIS A 139 -5.99 1.64 47.77
CA HIS A 139 -5.79 0.21 47.52
C HIS A 139 -4.66 0.07 46.52
N GLY A 140 -3.61 -0.65 46.92
CA GLY A 140 -2.44 -0.92 46.09
C GLY A 140 -2.87 -1.52 44.76
N THR A 141 -2.65 -0.77 43.68
CA THR A 141 -2.86 -1.24 42.33
C THR A 141 -1.83 -2.34 42.08
N THR A 142 -2.24 -3.61 42.10
CA THR A 142 -1.41 -4.69 41.57
C THR A 142 -1.04 -4.31 40.13
N PRO A 143 0.26 -4.26 39.77
CA PRO A 143 0.68 -3.93 38.42
C PRO A 143 0.00 -4.86 37.42
N ALA A 144 -0.53 -4.31 36.32
CA ALA A 144 -1.04 -5.12 35.23
C ALA A 144 0.07 -6.07 34.74
N PRO A 145 -0.25 -7.34 34.44
CA PRO A 145 0.74 -8.29 33.94
C PRO A 145 1.36 -7.78 32.64
N ALA A 146 2.68 -7.94 32.50
CA ALA A 146 3.42 -7.50 31.33
C ALA A 146 2.94 -8.23 30.06
N PRO A 147 2.93 -7.55 28.89
CA PRO A 147 2.55 -8.18 27.63
C PRO A 147 3.51 -9.31 27.26
N GLU A 148 2.97 -10.39 26.70
CA GLU A 148 3.78 -11.50 26.18
C GLU A 148 4.49 -11.05 24.90
N ARG A 149 5.81 -11.22 24.85
CA ARG A 149 6.64 -10.87 23.68
C ARG A 149 7.33 -12.11 23.13
N ILE A 150 7.25 -12.29 21.82
CA ILE A 150 7.80 -13.46 21.11
C ILE A 150 8.56 -12.98 19.88
N THR A 151 9.77 -13.48 19.67
CA THR A 151 10.51 -13.28 18.42
C THR A 151 10.22 -14.45 17.47
N ALA A 152 9.72 -14.13 16.28
CA ALA A 152 9.45 -15.08 15.21
C ALA A 152 10.34 -14.79 13.98
N THR A 153 10.86 -15.85 13.34
CA THR A 153 11.73 -15.72 12.15
C THR A 153 11.21 -16.52 10.96
N TRP A 154 11.01 -15.86 9.83
CA TRP A 154 10.74 -16.48 8.53
C TRP A 154 12.00 -16.45 7.68
N LYS A 155 12.36 -17.61 7.11
CA LYS A 155 13.46 -17.68 6.16
C LYS A 155 12.94 -17.41 4.76
N GLY A 156 13.83 -17.00 3.87
CA GLY A 156 13.50 -16.80 2.47
C GLY A 156 14.74 -16.77 1.59
N ALA A 157 14.48 -16.52 0.30
CA ALA A 157 15.51 -16.33 -0.71
C ALA A 157 15.19 -15.10 -1.55
N LEU A 158 16.22 -14.33 -1.85
CA LEU A 158 16.13 -13.17 -2.72
C LEU A 158 15.76 -13.62 -4.14
N VAL A 159 14.67 -13.11 -4.70
CA VAL A 159 14.23 -13.42 -6.08
C VAL A 159 14.84 -12.44 -7.06
N SER A 160 14.75 -11.14 -6.76
CA SER A 160 15.30 -10.08 -7.59
C SER A 160 15.68 -8.89 -6.72
N GLN A 161 16.68 -8.10 -7.15
CA GLN A 161 16.99 -6.84 -6.50
C GLN A 161 17.49 -5.77 -7.46
N SER A 162 17.28 -4.51 -7.05
CA SER A 162 17.96 -3.32 -7.53
C SER A 162 18.46 -2.52 -6.33
N GLY A 163 19.69 -2.00 -6.42
CA GLY A 163 20.31 -1.12 -5.41
C GLY A 163 20.94 -1.81 -4.20
N LEU A 164 20.78 -3.13 -4.03
CA LEU A 164 21.29 -3.87 -2.86
C LEU A 164 22.70 -4.47 -3.07
N GLY A 165 23.06 -4.78 -4.33
CA GLY A 165 24.35 -5.40 -4.65
C GLY A 165 24.47 -6.89 -4.28
N VAL A 166 23.38 -7.52 -3.84
CA VAL A 166 23.31 -8.94 -3.46
C VAL A 166 22.79 -9.78 -4.64
N ARG A 167 23.30 -11.00 -4.83
CA ARG A 167 22.86 -11.87 -5.93
C ARG A 167 21.48 -12.49 -5.63
N PRO A 168 20.61 -12.64 -6.65
CA PRO A 168 19.45 -13.52 -6.55
C PRO A 168 19.83 -14.91 -6.01
N GLY A 169 18.94 -15.50 -5.22
CA GLY A 169 19.16 -16.74 -4.48
C GLY A 169 19.84 -16.57 -3.12
N ALA A 170 20.33 -15.36 -2.78
CA ALA A 170 20.89 -15.11 -1.46
C ALA A 170 19.86 -15.35 -0.34
N ALA A 171 20.31 -15.91 0.77
CA ALA A 171 19.46 -16.16 1.92
C ALA A 171 18.94 -14.84 2.50
N CYS A 172 17.64 -14.81 2.79
CA CYS A 172 16.97 -13.72 3.49
C CYS A 172 16.35 -14.24 4.79
N ALA A 173 16.22 -13.34 5.76
CA ALA A 173 15.51 -13.56 7.00
C ALA A 173 14.60 -12.37 7.31
N VAL A 174 13.36 -12.67 7.67
CA VAL A 174 12.42 -11.72 8.25
C VAL A 174 12.31 -12.07 9.72
N GLU A 175 12.57 -11.10 10.57
CA GLU A 175 12.44 -11.24 12.02
C GLU A 175 11.39 -10.26 12.51
N ALA A 176 10.44 -10.73 13.31
CA ALA A 176 9.43 -9.88 13.93
C ALA A 176 9.34 -10.14 15.42
N THR A 177 9.19 -9.07 16.19
CA THR A 177 8.73 -9.14 17.59
C THR A 177 7.21 -9.06 17.60
N LEU A 178 6.59 -10.13 18.05
CA LEU A 178 5.15 -10.28 18.20
C LEU A 178 4.78 -9.96 19.65
N VAL A 179 3.71 -9.20 19.83
CA VAL A 179 3.21 -8.85 21.16
C VAL A 179 1.77 -9.26 21.31
N ARG A 180 1.42 -9.78 22.50
CA ARG A 180 0.03 -10.04 22.90
C ARG A 180 -0.24 -9.21 24.14
N ASN A 181 -1.11 -8.21 24.02
CA ASN A 181 -1.51 -7.40 25.16
C ASN A 181 -2.49 -8.17 26.04
N HIS A 182 -2.56 -7.78 27.31
CA HIS A 182 -3.48 -8.41 28.24
C HIS A 182 -4.94 -8.20 27.81
N GLY A 183 -5.67 -9.30 27.60
CA GLY A 183 -7.05 -9.26 27.13
C GLY A 183 -7.22 -9.37 25.61
N GLU A 184 -6.12 -9.33 24.84
CA GLU A 184 -6.14 -9.60 23.40
C GLU A 184 -5.89 -11.09 23.13
N THR A 185 -6.66 -11.66 22.20
CA THR A 185 -6.49 -13.04 21.75
C THR A 185 -5.49 -13.18 20.62
N GLU A 186 -5.22 -12.09 19.91
CA GLU A 186 -4.37 -12.07 18.72
C GLU A 186 -3.03 -11.39 19.00
N HIS A 187 -1.99 -11.82 18.29
CA HIS A 187 -0.71 -11.14 18.31
C HIS A 187 -0.72 -9.97 17.32
N SER A 188 -0.06 -8.88 17.66
CA SER A 188 0.31 -7.82 16.73
C SER A 188 1.82 -7.79 16.52
N VAL A 189 2.27 -7.11 15.46
CA VAL A 189 3.69 -6.93 15.14
C VAL A 189 4.17 -5.63 15.79
N ASP A 190 5.07 -5.71 16.76
CA ASP A 190 5.69 -4.56 17.42
C ASP A 190 6.89 -4.04 16.61
N THR A 191 7.81 -4.93 16.27
CA THR A 191 8.95 -4.60 15.40
C THR A 191 9.14 -5.63 14.31
N LEU A 192 9.66 -5.18 13.15
CA LEU A 192 9.96 -6.03 12.01
C LEU A 192 11.26 -5.60 11.34
N GLY A 193 12.13 -6.56 11.06
CA GLY A 193 13.38 -6.38 10.33
C GLY A 193 13.51 -7.39 9.20
N VAL A 194 14.10 -6.96 8.09
CA VAL A 194 14.41 -7.82 6.94
C VAL A 194 15.89 -7.69 6.60
N GLN A 195 16.54 -8.84 6.43
CA GLN A 195 17.94 -8.93 6.04
C GLN A 195 18.10 -9.90 4.87
N CYS A 196 18.92 -9.56 3.88
CA CYS A 196 19.23 -10.41 2.73
C CYS A 196 20.74 -10.40 2.47
N GLY A 197 21.35 -11.58 2.38
CA GLY A 197 22.80 -11.71 2.21
C GLY A 197 23.62 -11.03 3.32
N GLY A 198 23.06 -10.95 4.53
CA GLY A 198 23.67 -10.24 5.68
C GLY A 198 23.48 -8.72 5.68
N VAL A 199 22.81 -8.15 4.67
CA VAL A 199 22.52 -6.71 4.59
C VAL A 199 21.10 -6.43 5.06
N SER A 200 20.93 -5.47 5.96
CA SER A 200 19.59 -5.00 6.38
C SER A 200 18.95 -4.18 5.28
N VAL A 201 17.78 -4.61 4.81
CA VAL A 201 17.02 -3.94 3.73
C VAL A 201 15.82 -3.16 4.24
N TYR A 202 15.32 -3.51 5.43
CA TYR A 202 14.21 -2.84 6.09
C TYR A 202 14.30 -3.03 7.61
N ARG A 203 14.00 -1.97 8.37
CA ARG A 203 13.71 -2.02 9.80
C ARG A 203 12.54 -1.08 10.11
N SER A 204 11.54 -1.59 10.82
CA SER A 204 10.37 -0.79 11.23
C SER A 204 10.72 0.30 12.26
N THR A 205 11.92 0.26 12.82
CA THR A 205 12.45 1.23 13.77
C THR A 205 13.30 2.32 13.12
N ASP A 206 13.58 2.23 11.81
CA ASP A 206 14.28 3.30 11.11
C ASP A 206 13.40 4.58 11.13
N GLU A 207 14.06 5.73 11.12
CA GLU A 207 13.41 7.03 11.18
C GLU A 207 12.41 7.22 10.03
N LEU A 208 11.19 7.61 10.36
CA LEU A 208 10.12 7.86 9.40
C LEU A 208 10.04 9.37 9.10
N ASN A 209 10.21 9.72 7.84
CA ASN A 209 10.04 11.08 7.32
C ASN A 209 8.89 11.08 6.30
N GLY A 210 7.70 11.54 6.69
CA GLY A 210 6.50 11.56 5.85
C GLY A 210 5.35 10.76 6.45
N ILE A 211 4.50 10.19 5.59
CA ILE A 211 3.29 9.46 5.99
C ILE A 211 3.54 7.96 5.86
N SER A 212 3.11 7.19 6.87
CA SER A 212 3.07 5.72 6.84
C SER A 212 1.65 5.25 7.16
N MET A 213 1.18 4.29 6.36
CA MET A 213 0.01 3.48 6.58
C MET A 213 0.52 2.08 6.93
N ASN A 214 0.37 1.72 8.20
CA ASN A 214 0.75 0.41 8.71
C ASN A 214 -0.48 -0.50 8.81
N ARG A 215 -0.38 -1.69 8.23
CA ARG A 215 -1.29 -2.80 8.47
C ARG A 215 -0.48 -4.01 8.90
N SER A 216 -0.83 -4.59 10.05
CA SER A 216 -0.20 -5.82 10.52
C SER A 216 -1.25 -6.83 10.97
N GLY A 217 -0.98 -8.11 10.77
CA GLY A 217 -1.80 -9.20 11.28
C GLY A 217 -0.97 -10.45 11.47
N VAL A 218 -1.24 -11.19 12.53
CA VAL A 218 -0.49 -12.41 12.88
C VAL A 218 -1.48 -13.52 13.20
N ARG A 219 -1.23 -14.71 12.65
CA ARG A 219 -2.02 -15.90 12.94
C ARG A 219 -1.12 -16.99 13.49
N GLU A 220 -1.46 -17.49 14.68
CA GLU A 220 -0.78 -18.63 15.31
C GLU A 220 -1.24 -19.92 14.62
N GLU A 221 -0.29 -20.80 14.33
CA GLU A 221 -0.45 -22.09 13.68
C GLU A 221 0.39 -23.15 14.41
N SER A 222 0.06 -24.42 14.18
CA SER A 222 0.89 -25.53 14.66
C SER A 222 2.04 -25.80 13.69
N GLY A 223 3.27 -25.60 14.16
CA GLY A 223 4.50 -25.94 13.46
C GLY A 223 5.14 -27.24 13.96
N ALA A 224 6.17 -27.71 13.24
CA ALA A 224 6.89 -28.95 13.58
C ALA A 224 7.53 -28.93 14.99
N SER A 225 7.86 -27.74 15.51
CA SER A 225 8.52 -27.55 16.80
C SER A 225 7.64 -26.82 17.83
N GLY A 226 6.31 -26.86 17.68
CA GLY A 226 5.38 -26.16 18.56
C GLY A 226 4.64 -25.04 17.83
N LYS A 227 4.58 -23.85 18.41
CA LYS A 227 3.90 -22.71 17.78
C LYS A 227 4.69 -22.22 16.57
N ALA A 228 3.98 -21.88 15.50
CA ALA A 228 4.49 -21.17 14.35
C ALA A 228 3.51 -20.05 13.96
N TYR A 229 3.97 -19.10 13.16
CA TYR A 229 3.17 -17.93 12.84
C TYR A 229 3.13 -17.67 11.34
N LEU A 230 1.95 -17.23 10.90
CA LEU A 230 1.76 -16.51 9.66
C LEU A 230 1.71 -15.02 9.96
N VAL A 231 2.26 -14.22 9.06
CA VAL A 231 2.30 -12.76 9.21
C VAL A 231 1.91 -12.09 7.90
N VAL A 232 1.11 -11.03 8.05
CA VAL A 232 0.86 -10.01 7.04
C VAL A 232 1.36 -8.69 7.60
N TYR A 233 2.16 -7.97 6.83
CA TYR A 233 2.70 -6.68 7.24
C TYR A 233 2.87 -5.77 6.04
N ASP A 234 2.20 -4.63 6.06
CA ASP A 234 2.35 -3.55 5.09
C ASP A 234 2.76 -2.29 5.84
N ASP A 235 3.88 -1.67 5.45
CA ASP A 235 4.25 -0.30 5.81
C ASP A 235 4.47 0.44 4.50
N THR A 236 3.45 1.19 4.08
CA THR A 236 3.41 1.91 2.80
C THR A 236 3.06 3.37 3.01
N GLY A 237 3.44 4.26 2.08
CA GLY A 237 3.05 5.66 2.14
C GLY A 237 4.05 6.60 1.49
N ASP A 238 3.59 7.83 1.27
CA ASP A 238 4.39 8.91 0.72
C ASP A 238 5.42 9.36 1.75
N ARG A 239 6.68 8.98 1.50
CA ARG A 239 7.79 9.23 2.41
C ARG A 239 9.00 9.79 1.69
N THR A 240 9.75 10.60 2.42
CA THR A 240 11.10 11.03 2.09
C THR A 240 12.09 10.30 3.02
N GLY A 241 13.39 10.35 2.72
CA GLY A 241 14.42 9.77 3.59
C GLY A 241 14.76 8.30 3.32
N ALA A 242 15.39 7.67 4.31
CA ALA A 242 16.12 6.41 4.15
C ALA A 242 15.29 5.15 4.40
N ARG A 243 14.21 5.24 5.18
CA ARG A 243 13.37 4.08 5.52
C ARG A 243 12.66 3.56 4.26
N ALA A 244 12.87 2.29 3.97
CA ALA A 244 12.17 1.59 2.88
C ALA A 244 10.70 1.32 3.24
N GLN A 245 9.90 1.05 2.24
CA GLN A 245 8.54 0.53 2.34
C GLN A 245 8.56 -0.99 2.28
N ILE A 246 7.52 -1.64 2.77
CA ILE A 246 7.39 -3.09 2.70
C ILE A 246 5.93 -3.52 2.53
N SER A 247 5.74 -4.58 1.77
CA SER A 247 4.52 -5.42 1.76
C SER A 247 4.96 -6.87 1.91
N LEU A 248 4.37 -7.57 2.87
CA LEU A 248 4.80 -8.90 3.27
C LEU A 248 3.58 -9.77 3.58
N SER A 249 3.58 -10.98 3.02
CA SER A 249 2.60 -12.02 3.34
C SER A 249 3.31 -13.37 3.36
N SER A 250 3.53 -13.93 4.55
CA SER A 250 4.11 -15.26 4.65
C SER A 250 3.13 -16.34 4.16
N ALA A 251 1.83 -16.08 4.25
CA ALA A 251 0.81 -16.96 3.69
C ALA A 251 0.96 -17.10 2.16
N ALA A 252 1.22 -15.99 1.47
CA ALA A 252 1.51 -15.97 0.03
C ALA A 252 2.96 -16.36 -0.31
N GLY A 253 3.84 -16.47 0.69
CA GLY A 253 5.24 -16.82 0.51
C GLY A 253 6.06 -15.72 -0.17
N GLU A 254 5.70 -14.45 0.04
CA GLU A 254 6.36 -13.33 -0.60
C GLU A 254 6.54 -12.10 0.30
N ALA A 255 7.61 -11.35 0.03
CA ALA A 255 7.79 -9.99 0.53
C ALA A 255 8.40 -9.10 -0.56
N HIS A 256 7.98 -7.85 -0.58
CA HIS A 256 8.53 -6.80 -1.42
C HIS A 256 8.97 -5.64 -0.53
N VAL A 257 10.24 -5.27 -0.63
CA VAL A 257 10.82 -4.11 0.07
C VAL A 257 11.30 -3.13 -0.98
N TRP A 258 10.86 -1.88 -0.93
CA TRP A 258 11.24 -0.88 -1.93
C TRP A 258 11.44 0.51 -1.34
N ARG A 259 12.21 1.33 -2.05
CA ARG A 259 12.42 2.75 -1.74
C ARG A 259 12.55 3.51 -3.05
N ALA A 260 11.68 4.50 -3.21
CA ALA A 260 11.65 5.36 -4.41
C ALA A 260 12.62 6.55 -4.33
N THR A 261 13.19 6.81 -3.15
CA THR A 261 14.21 7.86 -2.93
C THR A 261 15.61 7.32 -3.18
N VAL A 262 16.54 8.20 -3.56
CA VAL A 262 17.95 7.85 -3.80
C VAL A 262 18.65 7.59 -2.45
N PRO A 263 19.39 6.46 -2.29
CA PRO A 263 19.57 5.40 -3.28
C PRO A 263 18.31 4.52 -3.41
N ASN A 264 17.86 4.31 -4.65
CA ASN A 264 16.69 3.49 -4.94
C ASN A 264 16.94 2.05 -4.49
N LEU A 265 15.91 1.40 -3.99
CA LEU A 265 15.94 0.02 -3.54
C LEU A 265 14.68 -0.67 -4.07
N ASP A 266 14.82 -1.87 -4.61
CA ASP A 266 13.68 -2.74 -4.92
C ASP A 266 14.14 -4.18 -4.70
N VAL A 267 13.52 -4.90 -3.78
CA VAL A 267 13.95 -6.22 -3.31
C VAL A 267 12.70 -7.10 -3.22
N ARG A 268 12.66 -8.17 -4.01
CA ARG A 268 11.60 -9.18 -3.95
C ARG A 268 12.14 -10.46 -3.34
N ILE A 269 11.42 -11.01 -2.38
CA ILE A 269 11.85 -12.15 -1.56
C ILE A 269 10.77 -13.21 -1.64
N ARG A 270 11.18 -14.46 -1.88
CA ARG A 270 10.33 -15.63 -1.66
C ARG A 270 10.52 -16.08 -0.21
N LEU A 271 9.44 -16.17 0.55
CA LEU A 271 9.44 -16.50 1.96
C LEU A 271 8.91 -17.91 2.21
N ASP A 272 9.39 -18.52 3.29
CA ASP A 272 8.78 -19.69 3.88
C ASP A 272 7.40 -19.34 4.44
N HIS A 273 6.47 -20.29 4.35
CA HIS A 273 5.09 -20.08 4.77
C HIS A 273 4.98 -19.76 6.27
N LEU A 274 5.60 -20.60 7.11
CA LEU A 274 5.56 -20.54 8.56
C LEU A 274 6.89 -20.06 9.15
N SER A 275 6.82 -19.41 10.31
CA SER A 275 8.01 -19.07 11.09
C SER A 275 8.78 -20.33 11.53
N SER A 276 10.10 -20.29 11.45
CA SER A 276 10.99 -21.43 11.74
C SER A 276 11.66 -21.38 13.13
N LYS A 277 11.67 -20.21 13.78
CA LYS A 277 12.19 -20.02 15.13
C LYS A 277 11.20 -19.17 15.91
N VAL A 278 10.94 -19.58 17.14
CA VAL A 278 10.06 -18.90 18.08
C VAL A 278 10.77 -18.89 19.43
N ALA A 279 11.04 -17.70 19.96
CA ALA A 279 11.66 -17.53 21.27
C ALA A 279 10.91 -16.46 22.06
N THR A 280 10.78 -16.62 23.38
CA THR A 280 10.29 -15.53 24.24
C THR A 280 11.29 -14.38 24.15
N ALA A 281 10.81 -13.20 23.77
CA ALA A 281 11.67 -12.03 23.69
C ALA A 281 11.96 -11.51 25.10
N PRO A 282 13.17 -10.97 25.36
CA PRO A 282 13.48 -10.36 26.64
C PRO A 282 12.51 -9.21 26.93
N ALA A 283 12.14 -9.05 28.20
CA ALA A 283 11.38 -7.89 28.64
C ALA A 283 12.15 -6.61 28.26
N PRO A 284 11.48 -5.55 27.77
CA PRO A 284 12.14 -4.27 27.56
C PRO A 284 12.78 -3.85 28.89
N LEU A 285 14.03 -3.39 28.83
CA LEU A 285 14.66 -2.74 29.98
C LEU A 285 13.76 -1.58 30.35
N SER A 286 13.05 -1.69 31.48
CA SER A 286 12.34 -0.54 32.04
C SER A 286 13.40 0.52 32.32
N ASP A 287 13.34 1.63 31.58
CA ASP A 287 14.11 2.82 31.89
C ASP A 287 13.71 3.28 33.30
N GLN A 288 14.47 2.82 34.30
CA GLN A 288 14.45 3.38 35.64
C GLN A 288 15.25 4.68 35.58
N GLU A 289 14.56 5.77 35.28
CA GLU A 289 14.94 7.11 35.77
C GLU A 289 14.36 7.35 37.16
#